data_AF-A0A3Q3WXD3-F1
#
_entry.id   AF-A0A3Q3WXD3-F1
#
_cell.length_a   1.000
_cell.length_b   1.000
_cell.length_c   1.000
_cell.angle_alpha   90.00
_cell.angle_beta   90.00
_cell.angle_gamma   90.00
#
_symmetry.space_group_name_H-M   'P 1'
#
loop_
_entity.id
_entity.type
_entity.pdbx_description
1 polymer ?
#
loop_
_entity_poly.entity_id
_entity_poly.type
_entity_poly.pdbx_seq_one_letter_code
_entity_poly.pdbx_strand_id
1 'polypeptide(L)'
;MSASNEQHIENSNACSNPGNPVFSCMSTPAVKQGRTTPWAKPQNLLYRTTSSEYGLLSPTSETSPCAFHPKSHRFSEKLRRSGMYRDNSFNTALDRGRVYDATNLQDSTDSNYELLTSSL
;
A
#
# COMPACT_ATOMS: atom_id res chain seq x y z
N MET A 1 -19.91 22.65 -20.60
CA MET A 1 -18.55 22.12 -20.46
C MET A 1 -18.49 20.84 -21.28
N SER A 2 -18.03 20.92 -22.53
CA SER A 2 -17.98 19.76 -23.44
C SER A 2 -16.54 19.45 -23.78
N ALA A 3 -16.19 18.18 -23.62
CA ALA A 3 -14.86 17.61 -23.76
C ALA A 3 -14.32 17.75 -25.19
N SER A 4 -13.06 18.18 -25.29
CA SER A 4 -12.27 18.15 -26.52
C SER A 4 -11.82 16.70 -26.76
N ASN A 5 -12.28 16.10 -27.87
CA ASN A 5 -11.80 14.80 -28.33
C ASN A 5 -10.38 14.95 -28.91
N GLU A 6 -9.42 14.22 -28.36
CA GLU A 6 -8.11 13.98 -28.98
C GLU A 6 -8.32 13.20 -30.29
N GLN A 7 -7.99 13.85 -31.41
CA GLN A 7 -8.06 13.23 -32.73
C GLN A 7 -6.81 12.37 -32.94
N HIS A 8 -7.03 11.06 -33.04
CA HIS A 8 -6.09 10.09 -33.56
C HIS A 8 -5.75 10.46 -35.02
N ILE A 9 -4.55 11.00 -35.24
CA ILE A 9 -4.03 11.31 -36.57
C ILE A 9 -3.63 9.98 -37.22
N GLU A 10 -4.57 9.36 -37.91
CA GLU A 10 -4.30 8.25 -38.82
C GLU A 10 -3.70 8.85 -40.11
N ASN A 11 -2.37 8.93 -40.14
CA ASN A 11 -1.62 9.56 -41.24
C ASN A 11 -1.55 8.59 -42.43
N SER A 12 -2.61 8.55 -43.26
CA SER A 12 -2.64 7.81 -44.52
C SER A 12 -1.92 8.57 -45.63
N ASN A 13 -0.60 8.71 -45.52
CA ASN A 13 0.21 9.26 -46.63
C ASN A 13 0.87 8.09 -47.35
N ALA A 14 0.17 7.52 -48.33
CA ALA A 14 0.78 6.60 -49.28
C ALA A 14 1.80 7.37 -50.11
N CYS A 15 3.09 7.13 -49.87
CA CYS A 15 4.19 7.78 -50.59
C CYS A 15 4.09 7.45 -52.09
N SER A 16 3.77 8.46 -52.91
CA SER A 16 3.57 8.29 -54.36
C SER A 16 4.86 8.02 -55.15
N ASN A 17 6.04 8.06 -54.49
CA ASN A 17 7.33 7.73 -55.10
C ASN A 17 8.21 7.02 -54.06
N PRO A 18 8.22 5.68 -54.01
CA PRO A 18 8.93 4.91 -52.99
C PRO A 18 10.47 4.92 -53.17
N GLY A 19 11.04 5.85 -53.93
CA GLY A 19 12.49 6.03 -54.05
C GLY A 19 13.27 4.72 -54.21
N ASN A 20 14.40 4.62 -53.49
CA ASN A 20 15.17 3.38 -53.43
C ASN A 20 14.44 2.34 -52.54
N PRO A 21 14.07 1.15 -53.06
CA PRO A 21 13.34 0.12 -52.33
C PRO A 21 14.09 -0.41 -51.09
N VAL A 22 15.40 -0.19 -51.01
CA VAL A 22 16.21 -0.57 -49.83
C VAL A 22 15.89 0.33 -48.61
N PHE A 23 15.47 1.57 -48.82
CA PHE A 23 15.28 2.55 -47.73
C PHE A 23 13.82 3.00 -47.55
N SER A 24 12.96 2.77 -48.53
CA SER A 24 11.54 3.10 -48.48
C SER A 24 10.71 1.83 -48.31
N CYS A 25 10.77 1.28 -47.10
CA CYS A 25 9.85 0.23 -46.66
C CYS A 25 8.40 0.76 -46.72
N MET A 26 7.70 0.48 -47.81
CA MET A 26 6.25 0.72 -47.96
C MET A 26 5.41 -0.34 -47.25
N SER A 27 6.05 -1.29 -46.58
CA SER A 27 5.42 -2.27 -45.72
C SER A 27 4.81 -1.52 -44.54
N THR A 28 3.50 -1.25 -44.60
CA THR A 28 2.77 -0.91 -43.39
C THR A 28 3.05 -2.02 -42.38
N PRO A 29 3.28 -1.69 -41.09
CA PRO A 29 3.47 -2.69 -40.06
C PRO A 29 2.11 -3.36 -39.78
N ALA A 30 1.54 -4.05 -40.77
CA ALA A 30 0.61 -5.14 -40.56
C ALA A 30 1.43 -6.28 -39.97
N VAL A 31 1.79 -6.10 -38.71
CA VAL A 31 2.44 -7.08 -37.85
C VAL A 31 1.41 -8.20 -37.64
N LYS A 32 1.27 -9.05 -38.66
CA LYS A 32 0.71 -10.41 -38.60
C LYS A 32 1.85 -11.43 -38.58
N GLN A 33 2.93 -11.12 -37.85
CA GLN A 33 3.98 -12.10 -37.56
C GLN A 33 3.69 -12.73 -36.21
N GLY A 34 2.81 -13.73 -36.20
CA GLY A 34 2.74 -14.90 -35.28
C GLY A 34 3.01 -14.81 -33.78
N ARG A 35 3.25 -13.64 -33.18
CA ARG A 35 3.68 -13.44 -31.78
C ARG A 35 3.05 -12.23 -31.11
N THR A 36 2.06 -11.62 -31.76
CA THR A 36 1.48 -10.35 -31.32
C THR A 36 0.42 -10.62 -30.28
N THR A 37 0.76 -10.38 -29.02
CA THR A 37 -0.29 -10.20 -28.03
C THR A 37 -1.20 -9.04 -28.48
N PRO A 38 -2.52 -9.13 -28.23
CA PRO A 38 -3.47 -8.07 -28.63
C PRO A 38 -3.18 -6.71 -27.96
N TRP A 39 -2.34 -6.67 -26.93
CA TRP A 39 -1.94 -5.48 -26.19
C TRP A 39 -0.57 -4.91 -26.62
N ALA A 40 0.21 -5.64 -27.42
CA ALA A 40 1.51 -5.15 -27.87
C ALA A 40 1.36 -4.05 -28.93
N LYS A 41 2.03 -2.92 -28.70
CA LYS A 41 2.04 -1.80 -29.66
C LYS A 41 2.78 -2.22 -30.93
N PRO A 42 2.18 -2.10 -32.13
CA PRO A 42 2.87 -2.39 -33.37
C PRO A 42 4.08 -1.47 -33.52
N GLN A 43 5.25 -2.03 -33.79
CA GLN A 43 6.50 -1.28 -33.97
C GLN A 43 6.90 -1.25 -35.45
N ASN A 44 7.41 -0.11 -35.88
CA ASN A 44 7.99 0.02 -37.21
C ASN A 44 9.37 -0.68 -37.24
N LEU A 45 9.60 -1.48 -38.27
CA LEU A 45 10.84 -2.26 -38.43
C LEU A 45 12.11 -1.39 -38.51
N LEU A 46 12.01 -0.17 -39.06
CA LEU A 46 13.13 0.76 -39.20
C LEU A 46 13.54 1.42 -37.88
N TYR A 47 12.65 1.42 -36.87
CA TYR A 47 12.83 2.14 -35.61
C TYR A 47 12.84 1.21 -34.39
N ARG A 48 13.26 -0.06 -34.57
CA ARG A 48 13.32 -1.03 -33.47
C ARG A 48 14.40 -0.65 -32.46
N THR A 49 14.02 -0.53 -31.19
CA THR A 49 14.91 -0.26 -30.06
C THR A 49 14.96 -1.47 -29.12
N THR A 50 16.02 -1.60 -28.31
CA THR A 50 16.12 -2.66 -27.30
C THR A 50 15.03 -2.55 -26.24
N SER A 51 14.63 -1.33 -25.87
CA SER A 51 13.50 -1.09 -24.97
C SER A 51 12.16 -1.59 -25.50
N SER A 52 11.97 -1.65 -26.83
CA SER A 52 10.73 -2.15 -27.44
C SER A 52 10.53 -3.67 -27.31
N GLU A 53 11.57 -4.39 -26.87
CA GLU A 53 11.48 -5.84 -26.63
C GLU A 53 10.77 -6.16 -25.31
N TYR A 54 10.76 -5.22 -24.36
CA TYR A 54 10.04 -5.39 -23.11
C TYR A 54 8.52 -5.46 -23.35
N GLY A 55 7.86 -6.48 -22.79
CA GLY A 55 6.42 -6.69 -22.94
C GLY A 55 5.98 -7.23 -24.31
N LEU A 56 6.91 -7.59 -25.20
CA LEU A 56 6.58 -8.16 -26.52
C LEU A 56 6.00 -9.58 -26.41
N LEU A 57 6.50 -10.38 -25.47
CA LEU A 57 6.12 -11.78 -25.31
C LEU A 57 4.84 -11.93 -24.47
N SER A 58 4.00 -12.88 -24.87
CA SER A 58 2.83 -13.27 -24.08
C SER A 58 3.26 -13.97 -22.78
N PRO A 59 2.58 -13.72 -21.65
CA PRO A 59 2.77 -14.55 -20.47
C PRO A 59 2.40 -16.01 -20.80
N THR A 60 3.22 -16.95 -20.36
CA THR A 60 3.01 -18.40 -20.56
C THR A 60 2.95 -19.09 -19.19
N SER A 61 2.19 -20.18 -19.06
CA SER A 61 2.08 -20.97 -17.82
C SER A 61 3.44 -21.33 -17.23
N GLU A 62 4.40 -21.70 -18.07
CA GLU A 62 5.77 -22.05 -17.69
C GLU A 62 6.51 -20.95 -16.94
N THR A 63 6.14 -19.68 -17.18
CA THR A 63 6.76 -18.51 -16.52
C THR A 63 6.02 -18.08 -15.25
N SER A 64 4.82 -18.64 -15.02
CA SER A 64 4.00 -18.29 -13.86
C SER A 64 4.43 -19.07 -12.61
N PRO A 65 4.40 -18.45 -11.41
CA PRO A 65 4.70 -19.17 -10.18
C PRO A 65 3.61 -20.21 -9.88
N CYS A 66 4.00 -21.39 -9.39
CA CYS A 66 3.04 -22.44 -9.02
C CYS A 66 2.13 -22.07 -7.84
N ALA A 67 2.61 -21.17 -6.96
CA ALA A 67 1.84 -20.66 -5.84
C ALA A 67 2.20 -19.20 -5.55
N PHE A 68 1.20 -18.40 -5.17
CA PHE A 68 1.36 -17.01 -4.80
C PHE A 68 0.76 -16.76 -3.41
N HIS A 69 1.56 -16.26 -2.48
CA HIS A 69 1.17 -16.02 -1.09
C HIS A 69 1.23 -14.51 -0.78
N PRO A 70 0.22 -13.72 -1.19
CA PRO A 70 0.22 -12.29 -0.95
C PRO A 70 0.09 -12.01 0.55
N LYS A 71 0.80 -10.97 1.01
CA LYS A 71 0.61 -10.44 2.36
C LYS A 71 -0.66 -9.59 2.39
N SER A 72 -1.55 -9.87 3.35
CA SER A 72 -2.74 -9.05 3.58
C SER A 72 -2.39 -7.87 4.47
N HIS A 73 -2.66 -6.66 3.98
CA HIS A 73 -2.49 -5.43 4.76
C HIS A 73 -3.81 -4.97 5.40
N ARG A 74 -4.89 -5.75 5.31
CA ARG A 74 -6.25 -5.34 5.73
C ARG A 74 -6.34 -4.91 7.19
N PHE A 75 -5.58 -5.54 8.09
CA PHE A 75 -5.51 -5.15 9.50
C PHE A 75 -4.86 -3.77 9.66
N SER A 76 -3.67 -3.59 9.09
CA SER A 76 -2.92 -2.34 9.18
C SER A 76 -3.61 -1.19 8.46
N GLU A 77 -4.33 -1.44 7.35
CA GLU A 77 -5.16 -0.42 6.68
C GLU A 77 -6.23 0.15 7.62
N LYS A 78 -6.88 -0.70 8.41
CA LYS A 78 -7.89 -0.26 9.39
C LYS A 78 -7.26 0.62 10.47
N LEU A 79 -6.14 0.20 11.03
CA LEU A 79 -5.42 0.97 12.05
C LEU A 79 -4.78 2.25 11.52
N ARG A 80 -4.33 2.27 10.25
CA ARG A 80 -3.77 3.48 9.64
C ARG A 80 -4.79 4.61 9.60
N ARG A 81 -6.07 4.27 9.37
CA ARG A 81 -7.17 5.24 9.35
C ARG A 81 -7.48 5.83 10.72
N SER A 82 -7.21 5.10 11.81
CA SER A 82 -7.47 5.61 13.17
C SER A 82 -6.42 6.61 13.67
N GLY A 83 -5.33 6.82 12.94
CA GLY A 83 -4.30 7.79 13.29
C GLY A 83 -3.41 7.35 14.46
N MET A 84 -2.66 8.30 15.01
CA MET A 84 -1.72 8.05 16.11
C MET A 84 -2.47 7.84 17.43
N TYR A 85 -2.13 6.78 18.17
CA TYR A 85 -2.67 6.54 19.50
C TYR A 85 -2.44 7.75 20.43
N ARG A 86 -3.44 8.04 21.27
CA ARG A 86 -3.38 9.08 22.30
C ARG A 86 -3.83 8.49 23.62
N ASP A 87 -2.99 8.61 24.64
CA ASP A 87 -3.36 8.28 25.99
C ASP A 87 -4.06 9.48 26.63
N ASN A 88 -5.34 9.31 26.94
CA ASN A 88 -6.16 10.30 27.66
C ASN A 88 -6.65 9.72 29.01
N SER A 89 -5.98 8.68 29.53
CA SER A 89 -6.33 8.07 30.81
C SER A 89 -5.77 8.86 32.00
N PHE A 90 -6.39 8.69 33.17
CA PHE A 90 -5.90 9.28 34.42
C PHE A 90 -4.96 8.32 35.15
N ASN A 91 -3.95 8.87 35.82
CA ASN A 91 -3.09 8.10 36.72
C ASN A 91 -3.86 7.75 38.00
N THR A 92 -4.49 6.57 38.02
CA THR A 92 -5.21 6.05 39.19
C THR A 92 -4.40 5.00 39.96
N ALA A 93 -3.13 4.82 39.62
CA ALA A 93 -2.24 3.93 40.34
C ALA A 93 -2.10 4.40 41.81
N LEU A 94 -2.35 3.50 42.75
CA LEU A 94 -2.07 3.75 44.17
C LEU A 94 -0.56 3.84 44.38
N ASP A 95 -0.13 4.80 45.18
CA ASP A 95 1.27 4.91 45.58
C ASP A 95 1.69 3.65 46.36
N ARG A 96 2.79 3.02 45.93
CA ARG A 96 3.34 1.80 46.52
C ARG A 96 4.67 2.08 47.23
N GLY A 97 4.77 3.23 47.89
CA GLY A 97 5.86 3.50 48.82
C GLY A 97 5.90 2.41 49.90
N ARG A 98 7.05 1.73 50.05
CA ARG A 98 7.28 0.90 51.24
C ARG A 98 7.36 1.83 52.43
N VAL A 99 6.28 1.93 53.19
CA VAL A 99 6.33 2.49 54.53
C VAL A 99 7.22 1.55 55.34
N TYR A 100 8.41 2.02 55.70
CA TYR A 100 9.13 1.42 56.81
C TYR A 100 8.34 1.86 58.04
N ASP A 101 7.48 0.98 58.55
CA ASP A 101 6.73 1.24 59.78
C ASP A 101 7.74 1.57 60.88
N ALA A 102 7.79 2.83 61.29
CA ALA A 102 8.14 3.13 62.66
C ALA A 102 6.98 2.60 63.50
N THR A 103 7.04 1.31 63.83
CA THR A 103 6.34 0.80 64.99
C THR A 103 6.70 1.72 66.17
N ASN A 104 5.71 2.10 66.99
CA ASN A 104 5.83 2.86 68.25
C ASN A 104 5.47 4.36 68.24
N LEU A 105 4.25 4.73 67.82
CA LEU A 105 3.60 5.87 68.46
C LEU A 105 2.16 5.56 68.88
N GLN A 106 2.07 4.95 70.07
CA GLN A 106 1.05 5.15 71.10
C GLN A 106 -0.36 4.58 70.86
N ASP A 107 -0.51 3.33 71.32
CA ASP A 107 -1.65 2.94 72.15
C ASP A 107 -1.75 3.89 73.36
N SER A 108 -2.55 4.96 73.29
CA SER A 108 -2.96 5.68 74.52
C SER A 108 -4.20 6.56 74.36
N THR A 109 -5.20 6.17 73.59
CA THR A 109 -6.53 6.81 73.66
C THR A 109 -7.62 5.78 73.39
N ASP A 110 -7.84 4.83 74.30
CA ASP A 110 -9.08 4.02 74.27
C ASP A 110 -9.55 3.48 75.64
N SER A 111 -8.97 3.91 76.76
CA SER A 111 -9.30 3.37 78.10
C SER A 111 -10.26 4.23 78.95
N ASN A 112 -10.71 5.41 78.52
CA ASN A 112 -11.42 6.34 79.41
C ASN A 112 -12.92 6.56 79.12
N TYR A 113 -13.55 5.81 78.21
CA TYR A 113 -15.00 5.94 77.92
C TYR A 113 -15.88 4.81 78.46
N GLU A 114 -15.31 3.71 78.96
CA GLU A 114 -16.10 2.54 79.42
C GLU A 114 -16.53 2.58 80.90
N LEU A 115 -16.07 3.55 81.71
CA LEU A 115 -16.44 3.62 83.14
C LEU A 115 -17.53 4.66 83.48
N LEU A 116 -18.10 5.36 82.50
CA LEU A 116 -19.10 6.43 82.74
C LEU A 116 -20.55 6.06 82.36
N THR A 117 -20.81 4.85 81.86
CA THR A 117 -22.17 4.41 81.48
C THR A 117 -22.84 3.46 82.47
N SER A 118 -22.21 3.17 83.62
CA SER A 118 -22.73 2.21 84.62
C SER A 118 -23.44 2.82 85.84
N SER A 119 -23.78 4.11 85.84
CA SER A 119 -24.56 4.73 86.93
C SER A 119 -25.62 5.68 86.39
N LEU A 120 -26.79 5.11 86.06
CA LEU A 120 -28.13 5.69 86.22
C LEU A 120 -29.18 4.60 85.98
#